data_AF-A0A7S4KYB6-F1
#
_entry.id   AF-A0A7S4KYB6-F1
#
_cell.length_a   1.000
_cell.length_b   1.000
_cell.length_c   1.000
_cell.angle_alpha   90.00
_cell.angle_beta   90.00
_cell.angle_gamma   90.00
#
_symmetry.space_group_name_H-M   'P 1'
#
loop_
_entity.id
_entity.type
_entity.pdbx_description
1 polymer ?
#
loop_
_entity_poly.entity_id
_entity_poly.type
_entity_poly.pdbx_seq_one_letter_code
_entity_poly.pdbx_strand_id
1 'polypeptide(L)'
;DIHLEFFDYGVSCRSMKQPNMTPKAPVLCLIGDIGCPLGLEIQQQSYENYLLEQADKFEHVFIVTGNHEYWSQHAMQEVDEKVAEICNKRQNLHFLNETSVVVGGVRWVGC
;
A
#
# COMPACT_ATOMS: atom_id res chain seq x y z
N ASP A 1 -6.72 6.36 1.20
CA ASP A 1 -7.68 5.77 2.12
C ASP A 1 -8.62 4.80 1.41
N ILE A 2 -8.40 3.51 1.66
CA ILE A 2 -9.09 2.35 1.08
C ILE A 2 -9.47 1.32 2.15
N HIS A 3 -8.75 1.28 3.28
CA HIS A 3 -9.00 0.44 4.44
C HIS A 3 -9.23 -1.06 4.15
N LEU A 4 -8.25 -1.71 3.51
CA LEU A 4 -8.30 -3.15 3.18
C LEU A 4 -8.56 -4.04 4.41
N GLU A 5 -8.13 -3.62 5.60
CA GLU A 5 -8.26 -4.36 6.85
C GLU A 5 -9.72 -4.63 7.26
N PHE A 6 -10.67 -3.79 6.84
CA PHE A 6 -12.10 -4.00 7.12
C PHE A 6 -12.75 -5.02 6.20
N PHE A 7 -12.14 -5.33 5.04
CA PHE A 7 -12.61 -6.37 4.15
C PHE A 7 -12.27 -7.77 4.67
N ASP A 8 -11.35 -7.85 5.64
CA ASP A 8 -10.80 -9.10 6.15
C ASP A 8 -11.38 -9.53 7.51
N TYR A 9 -12.04 -8.63 8.26
CA TYR A 9 -12.70 -8.94 9.53
C TYR A 9 -14.08 -9.59 9.33
N GLY A 10 -14.11 -10.93 9.27
CA GLY A 10 -15.22 -11.68 9.86
C GLY A 10 -16.52 -11.82 9.06
N VAL A 11 -16.47 -12.05 7.76
CA VAL A 11 -17.62 -12.62 7.06
C VAL A 11 -17.18 -13.78 6.17
N SER A 12 -17.97 -14.85 6.17
CA SER A 12 -18.02 -15.94 5.19
C SER A 12 -18.23 -15.48 3.74
N CYS A 13 -18.04 -14.20 3.42
CA CYS A 13 -18.11 -13.66 2.09
C CYS A 13 -16.72 -13.68 1.46
N ARG A 14 -16.45 -14.73 0.70
CA ARG A 14 -15.44 -14.75 -0.37
C ARG A 14 -15.74 -13.70 -1.48
N SER A 15 -16.39 -12.58 -1.17
CA SER A 15 -17.05 -11.74 -2.19
C SER A 15 -16.82 -10.24 -2.10
N MET A 16 -16.17 -9.70 -1.06
CA MET A 16 -15.69 -8.32 -1.19
C MET A 16 -14.34 -8.36 -1.89
N LYS A 17 -14.39 -8.29 -3.23
CA LYS A 17 -13.18 -8.07 -4.04
C LYS A 17 -12.55 -6.76 -3.59
N GLN A 18 -11.23 -6.78 -3.39
CA GLN A 18 -10.45 -5.55 -3.26
C GLN A 18 -10.84 -4.56 -4.38
N PRO A 19 -10.83 -3.26 -4.10
CA PRO A 19 -11.26 -2.27 -5.07
C PRO A 19 -10.42 -2.38 -6.35
N ASN A 20 -11.08 -2.75 -7.44
CA ASN A 20 -10.40 -2.87 -8.73
C ASN A 20 -10.26 -1.48 -9.36
N MET A 21 -9.07 -0.89 -9.25
CA MET A 21 -8.78 0.37 -9.93
C MET A 21 -8.44 0.11 -11.39
N THR A 22 -9.23 0.71 -12.29
CA THR A 22 -8.91 0.77 -13.71
C THR A 22 -8.07 2.02 -13.96
N PRO A 23 -6.83 1.91 -14.47
CA PRO A 23 -5.99 3.07 -14.74
C PRO A 23 -6.68 4.09 -15.65
N LYS A 24 -6.70 5.35 -15.21
CA LYS A 24 -7.09 6.53 -16.01
C LYS A 24 -5.95 7.51 -16.22
N ALA A 25 -4.83 7.26 -15.56
CA ALA A 25 -3.58 8.01 -15.59
C ALA A 25 -2.42 7.03 -15.36
N PRO A 26 -1.19 7.36 -15.78
CA PRO A 26 -0.03 6.48 -15.61
C PRO A 26 0.41 6.35 -14.16
N VAL A 27 0.14 7.36 -13.32
CA VAL A 27 0.56 7.41 -11.92
C VAL A 27 -0.63 7.18 -10.98
N LEU A 28 -0.43 6.32 -9.98
CA LEU A 28 -1.32 6.16 -8.83
C LEU A 28 -0.62 6.64 -7.56
N CYS A 29 -1.34 7.37 -6.71
CA CYS A 29 -0.86 7.74 -5.37
C CYS A 29 -1.80 7.14 -4.32
N LEU A 30 -1.27 6.26 -3.48
CA LEU A 30 -1.93 5.68 -2.31
C LEU A 30 -1.45 6.43 -1.06
N ILE A 31 -2.27 7.38 -0.61
CA ILE A 31 -1.89 8.42 0.36
C ILE A 31 -2.35 8.09 1.79
N GLY A 32 -2.02 6.89 2.27
CA GLY A 32 -2.35 6.42 3.61
C GLY A 32 -3.69 5.69 3.74
N ASP A 33 -3.82 4.98 4.86
CA ASP A 33 -4.98 4.18 5.27
C ASP A 33 -5.42 3.20 4.18
N ILE A 34 -4.45 2.48 3.64
CA ILE A 34 -4.61 1.45 2.63
C ILE A 34 -4.93 0.13 3.32
N GLY A 35 -4.26 -0.22 4.43
CA GLY A 35 -4.49 -1.46 5.17
C GLY A 35 -3.55 -1.68 6.34
N CYS A 36 -3.50 -2.90 6.87
CA CYS A 36 -2.64 -3.28 8.01
C CYS A 36 -1.55 -4.29 7.59
N PRO A 37 -0.33 -3.85 7.23
CA PRO A 37 0.74 -4.70 6.69
C PRO A 37 1.34 -5.69 7.68
N LEU A 38 1.16 -5.46 9.00
CA LEU A 38 1.57 -6.36 10.08
C LEU A 38 0.37 -6.79 10.96
N GLY A 39 -0.81 -6.88 10.35
CA GLY A 39 -2.04 -7.36 11.01
C GLY A 39 -2.13 -8.89 11.06
N LEU A 40 -3.35 -9.41 11.01
CA LEU A 40 -3.62 -10.85 10.80
C LEU A 40 -3.07 -11.31 9.44
N GLU A 41 -2.76 -12.60 9.29
CA GLU A 41 -2.19 -13.16 8.05
C GLU A 41 -2.95 -12.73 6.79
N ILE A 42 -4.29 -12.77 6.83
CA ILE A 42 -5.15 -12.35 5.72
C ILE A 42 -4.96 -10.86 5.37
N GLN A 43 -4.78 -9.98 6.36
CA GLN A 43 -4.57 -8.55 6.16
C GLN A 43 -3.20 -8.27 5.56
N GLN A 44 -2.18 -8.98 6.02
CA GLN A 44 -0.83 -8.86 5.46
C GLN A 44 -0.82 -9.26 3.97
N GLN A 45 -1.46 -10.40 3.65
CA GLN A 45 -1.61 -10.87 2.27
C GLN A 45 -2.44 -9.89 1.43
N SER A 46 -3.54 -9.38 1.98
CA SER A 46 -4.43 -8.42 1.33
C SER A 46 -3.67 -7.14 0.96
N TYR A 47 -2.92 -6.57 1.92
CA TYR A 47 -2.10 -5.38 1.73
C TYR A 47 -1.03 -5.60 0.67
N GLU A 48 -0.22 -6.66 0.80
CA GLU A 48 0.85 -6.94 -0.16
C GLU A 48 0.32 -7.18 -1.58
N ASN A 49 -0.68 -8.07 -1.72
CA ASN A 49 -1.26 -8.38 -3.02
C ASN A 49 -1.84 -7.14 -3.68
N TYR A 50 -2.52 -6.28 -2.91
CA TYR A 50 -3.10 -5.06 -3.45
C TYR A 50 -2.06 -4.12 -4.04
N LEU A 51 -0.95 -3.89 -3.33
CA LEU A 51 0.13 -3.03 -3.81
C LEU A 51 0.79 -3.59 -5.06
N LEU A 52 1.06 -4.90 -5.09
CA LEU A 52 1.64 -5.57 -6.25
C LEU A 52 0.70 -5.53 -7.46
N GLU A 53 -0.60 -5.75 -7.26
CA GLU A 53 -1.60 -5.63 -8.32
C GLU A 53 -1.67 -4.21 -8.90
N GLN A 54 -1.48 -3.18 -8.08
CA GLN A 54 -1.45 -1.81 -8.60
C GLN A 54 -0.15 -1.54 -9.37
N ALA A 55 0.97 -2.06 -8.90
CA ALA A 55 2.24 -1.97 -9.62
C ALA A 55 2.19 -2.67 -11.00
N ASP A 56 1.37 -3.72 -11.15
CA ASP A 56 1.16 -4.39 -12.44
C ASP A 56 0.21 -3.60 -13.38
N LYS A 57 -0.56 -2.64 -12.86
CA LYS A 57 -1.56 -1.86 -13.62
C LYS A 57 -1.11 -0.43 -13.97
N PHE A 58 -0.30 0.20 -13.13
CA PHE A 58 0.12 1.59 -13.26
C PHE A 58 1.61 1.70 -13.60
N GLU A 59 1.99 2.73 -14.35
CA GLU A 59 3.41 2.97 -14.69
C GLU A 59 4.22 3.29 -13.44
N HIS A 60 3.64 4.05 -12.49
CA HIS A 60 4.22 4.30 -11.17
C HIS A 60 3.14 4.32 -10.09
N VAL A 61 3.47 3.76 -8.93
CA VAL A 61 2.64 3.78 -7.73
C VAL A 61 3.46 4.39 -6.60
N PHE A 62 2.96 5.46 -6.00
CA PHE A 62 3.55 6.08 -4.81
C PHE A 62 2.70 5.76 -3.59
N ILE A 63 3.36 5.42 -2.48
CA ILE A 63 2.73 5.02 -1.24
C ILE A 63 3.24 5.91 -0.11
N VAL A 64 2.30 6.33 0.73
CA VAL A 64 2.55 6.92 2.04
C VAL A 64 1.71 6.12 3.05
N THR A 65 2.21 5.91 4.25
CA THR A 65 1.49 5.25 5.34
C THR A 65 0.50 6.22 6.00
N GLY A 66 -0.68 5.73 6.37
CA GLY A 66 -1.62 6.42 7.25
C GLY A 66 -1.59 5.82 8.64
N ASN A 67 -2.50 6.23 9.52
CA ASN A 67 -2.51 5.71 10.89
C ASN A 67 -2.96 4.23 10.96
N HIS A 68 -3.76 3.77 9.99
CA HIS A 68 -4.26 2.40 9.96
C HIS A 68 -3.17 1.36 9.63
N GLU A 69 -2.11 1.75 8.90
CA GLU A 69 -0.93 0.90 8.72
C GLU A 69 -0.26 0.53 10.04
N TYR A 70 -0.36 1.40 11.05
CA TYR A 70 0.24 1.22 12.37
C TYR A 70 -0.70 0.58 13.40
N TRP A 71 -1.90 0.14 13.01
CA TRP A 71 -2.85 -0.52 13.91
C TRP A 71 -2.50 -1.99 14.15
N SER A 72 -1.33 -2.22 14.74
CA SER A 72 -0.84 -3.53 15.14
C SER A 72 -0.14 -3.45 16.50
N GLN A 73 0.37 -4.58 17.00
CA GLN A 73 1.19 -4.62 18.22
C GLN A 73 2.68 -4.33 17.93
N HIS A 74 3.04 -4.08 16.67
CA HIS A 74 4.42 -3.85 16.23
C HIS A 74 4.82 -2.38 16.37
N ALA A 75 6.13 -2.15 16.48
CA ALA A 75 6.68 -0.80 16.44
C ALA A 75 6.46 -0.17 15.05
N MET A 76 6.31 1.17 15.00
CA MET A 76 6.16 1.90 13.73
C MET A 76 7.28 1.59 12.75
N GLN A 77 8.51 1.46 13.24
CA GLN A 77 9.66 1.09 12.43
C GLN A 77 9.51 -0.28 11.75
N GLU A 78 8.96 -1.29 12.44
CA GLU A 78 8.73 -2.61 11.85
C GLU A 78 7.69 -2.53 10.71
N VAL A 79 6.67 -1.69 10.89
CA VAL A 79 5.67 -1.41 9.85
C VAL A 79 6.32 -0.74 8.65
N ASP A 80 7.12 0.29 8.86
CA ASP A 80 7.83 1.01 7.80
C ASP A 80 8.79 0.08 7.03
N GLU A 81 9.54 -0.75 7.75
CA GLU A 81 10.42 -1.77 7.16
C GLU A 81 9.62 -2.77 6.32
N LYS A 82 8.43 -3.18 6.78
CA LYS A 82 7.56 -4.10 6.03
C LYS A 82 7.02 -3.48 4.76
N VAL A 83 6.56 -2.23 4.82
CA VAL A 83 6.06 -1.51 3.63
C VAL A 83 7.21 -1.28 2.63
N ALA A 84 8.39 -0.92 3.11
CA ALA A 84 9.59 -0.79 2.28
C ALA A 84 9.97 -2.12 1.62
N GLU A 85 9.95 -3.24 2.36
CA GLU A 85 10.19 -4.59 1.84
C GLU A 85 9.24 -4.92 0.68
N ILE A 86 7.95 -4.64 0.83
CA ILE A 86 6.95 -4.87 -0.22
C ILE A 86 7.23 -3.98 -1.43
N CYS A 87 7.51 -2.70 -1.23
CA CYS A 87 7.79 -1.76 -2.32
C CYS A 87 9.04 -2.14 -3.13
N ASN A 88 10.06 -2.66 -2.45
CA ASN A 88 11.29 -3.15 -3.11
C ASN A 88 11.07 -4.36 -4.04
N LYS A 89 9.89 -5.00 -4.03
CA LYS A 89 9.53 -6.10 -4.95
C LYS A 89 9.21 -5.63 -6.37
N ARG A 90 9.05 -4.32 -6.59
CA ARG A 90 8.72 -3.72 -7.90
C ARG A 90 9.42 -2.38 -8.08
N GLN A 91 10.10 -2.17 -9.21
CA GLN A 91 10.85 -0.93 -9.47
C GLN A 91 9.96 0.32 -9.60
N ASN A 92 8.68 0.14 -9.90
CA ASN A 92 7.71 1.21 -10.05
C ASN A 92 6.83 1.44 -8.81
N LEU A 93 7.13 0.77 -7.71
CA LEU A 93 6.40 0.89 -6.44
C LEU A 93 7.28 1.65 -5.44
N HIS A 94 6.90 2.88 -5.14
CA HIS A 94 7.72 3.84 -4.39
C HIS A 94 7.10 4.11 -3.03
N PHE A 95 7.78 3.72 -1.96
CA PHE A 95 7.42 4.13 -0.60
C PHE A 95 8.06 5.48 -0.26
N LEU A 96 7.25 6.45 0.13
CA LEU A 96 7.67 7.78 0.54
C LEU A 96 7.31 8.00 2.01
N ASN A 97 8.34 8.02 2.88
CA ASN A 97 8.21 8.28 4.32
C ASN A 97 9.40 9.14 4.73
N GLU A 98 9.19 10.45 4.87
CA GLU A 98 10.23 11.47 5.03
C GLU A 98 11.30 11.43 3.93
N THR A 99 10.93 10.93 2.75
CA THR A 99 11.84 10.72 1.61
C THR A 99 11.27 11.31 0.32
N SER A 100 12.10 11.31 -0.73
CA SER A 100 11.71 11.81 -2.05
C SER A 100 12.32 10.99 -3.17
N VAL A 101 11.66 11.00 -4.33
CA VAL A 101 12.15 10.36 -5.55
C VAL A 101 11.86 11.25 -6.76
N VAL A 102 12.72 11.18 -7.78
CA VAL A 102 12.53 11.91 -9.04
C VAL A 102 12.05 10.95 -10.11
N VAL A 103 10.87 11.20 -10.65
CA VAL A 103 10.22 10.38 -11.70
C VAL A 103 9.68 11.33 -12.76
N GLY A 104 10.02 11.09 -14.02
CA GLY A 104 9.60 11.95 -15.14
C GLY A 104 10.08 13.41 -15.02
N GLY A 105 11.20 13.65 -14.34
CA GLY A 105 11.72 15.00 -14.06
C GLY A 105 10.96 15.77 -12.96
N VAL A 106 9.97 15.15 -12.33
CA VAL A 106 9.22 15.71 -11.18
C VAL A 106 9.75 15.08 -9.90
N ARG A 107 9.96 15.91 -8.86
CA ARG A 107 10.29 15.42 -7.51
C ARG A 107 9.01 15.17 -6.72
N TRP A 108 8.85 13.93 -6.27
CA TRP A 108 7.77 13.48 -5.40
C TRP A 108 8.30 13.40 -3.98
N VAL A 109 7.57 13.94 -3.01
CA VAL A 109 7.94 13.96 -1.59
C VAL A 109 6.73 13.46 -0.80
N GLY A 110 6.96 12.61 0.20
CA GLY A 110 5.91 12.08 1.07
C GLY A 110 6.37 12.01 2.53
N CYS A 111 5.40 12.09 3.43
CA CYS A 111 5.53 12.03 4.87
C CYS A 111 4.32 11.28 5.45
#